data_AF-A0A1Q8JSE6-F1
#
_entry.id   AF-A0A1Q8JSE6-F1
#
_cell.length_a   1.000
_cell.length_b   1.000
_cell.length_c   1.000
_cell.angle_alpha   90.00
_cell.angle_beta   90.00
_cell.angle_gamma   90.00
#
_symmetry.space_group_name_H-M   'P 1'
#
loop_
_entity.id
_entity.type
_entity.pdbx_description
1 polymer ?
#
loop_
_entity_poly.entity_id
_entity_poly.type
_entity_poly.pdbx_seq_one_letter_code
_entity_poly.pdbx_strand_id
1 'polypeptide(L)'
;MVTGGSKGSGKAVAERLRQMGADVYVTARIMPDGYEHSDRFVEADTSTIEGADHVAARIAEAGPLDILVHVVGGASTPSGGFAVITDDQWLTELNLNLLGAVRLDRALLPAMIESASGVVLHFTSI
;
A
#
# COMPACT_ATOMS: atom_id res chain seq x y z
N MET A 1 2.56 5.62 6.58
CA MET A 1 1.99 5.36 5.24
C MET A 1 1.00 4.21 5.28
N VAL A 2 -0.14 4.34 4.60
CA VAL A 2 -1.15 3.27 4.45
C VAL A 2 -1.39 3.00 2.96
N THR A 3 -1.20 1.76 2.51
CA THR A 3 -1.54 1.35 1.14
C THR A 3 -3.03 1.06 1.03
N GLY A 4 -3.64 1.35 -0.12
CA GLY A 4 -5.08 1.14 -0.34
C GLY A 4 -5.96 2.07 0.48
N GLY A 5 -5.43 3.21 0.94
CA GLY A 5 -6.10 4.08 1.92
C GLY A 5 -7.23 4.96 1.37
N SER A 6 -7.59 4.84 0.08
CA SER A 6 -8.66 5.66 -0.52
C SER A 6 -10.07 5.17 -0.18
N LYS A 7 -10.24 3.89 0.22
CA LYS A 7 -11.54 3.28 0.54
C LYS A 7 -11.42 2.13 1.54
N GLY A 8 -12.57 1.63 2.01
CA GLY A 8 -12.67 0.43 2.83
C GLY A 8 -11.81 0.47 4.10
N SER A 9 -11.22 -0.68 4.47
CA SER A 9 -10.38 -0.81 5.66
C SER A 9 -9.17 0.11 5.63
N GLY A 10 -8.54 0.32 4.46
CA GLY A 10 -7.39 1.22 4.34
C GLY A 10 -7.76 2.66 4.70
N LYS A 11 -8.91 3.16 4.22
CA LYS A 11 -9.42 4.48 4.59
C LYS A 11 -9.67 4.59 6.10
N ALA A 12 -10.34 3.59 6.68
CA ALA A 12 -10.62 3.57 8.11
C ALA A 12 -9.33 3.58 8.97
N VAL A 13 -8.31 2.83 8.56
CA VAL A 13 -6.99 2.84 9.22
C VAL A 13 -6.33 4.21 9.09
N ALA A 14 -6.32 4.80 7.89
CA ALA A 14 -5.73 6.12 7.67
C ALA A 14 -6.41 7.21 8.51
N GLU A 15 -7.75 7.23 8.53
CA GLU A 15 -8.53 8.15 9.35
C GLU A 15 -8.25 7.95 10.85
N ARG A 16 -8.19 6.69 11.31
CA ARG A 16 -7.92 6.40 12.72
C ARG A 16 -6.53 6.88 13.15
N LEU A 17 -5.51 6.68 12.32
CA LEU A 17 -4.15 7.18 12.59
C LEU A 17 -4.11 8.71 12.62
N ARG A 18 -4.79 9.39 11.69
CA ARG A 18 -4.89 10.86 11.70
C ARG A 18 -5.58 11.39 12.95
N GLN A 19 -6.66 10.75 13.40
CA GLN A 19 -7.34 11.11 14.66
C GLN A 19 -6.43 10.95 15.89
N MET A 20 -5.40 10.11 15.80
CA MET A 20 -4.38 9.93 16.84
C MET A 20 -3.22 10.93 16.70
N GLY A 21 -3.26 11.84 15.72
CA GLY A 21 -2.26 12.89 15.50
C GLY A 21 -1.12 12.51 14.56
N ALA A 22 -1.20 11.38 13.85
CA ALA A 22 -0.17 11.00 12.88
C ALA A 22 -0.27 11.82 11.58
N ASP A 23 0.87 12.13 10.96
CA ASP A 23 0.93 12.58 9.56
C ASP A 23 0.87 11.35 8.64
N VAL A 24 -0.24 11.21 7.90
CA VAL A 24 -0.55 9.96 7.19
C VAL A 24 -0.57 10.17 5.70
N TYR A 25 0.46 9.64 5.04
CA TYR A 25 0.45 9.37 3.61
C TYR A 25 -0.42 8.15 3.26
N VAL A 26 -1.16 8.25 2.16
CA VAL A 26 -1.96 7.17 1.56
C VAL A 26 -1.54 6.96 0.11
N THR A 27 -1.54 5.71 -0.35
CA THR A 27 -1.51 5.41 -1.79
C THR A 27 -2.73 4.62 -2.24
N ALA A 28 -3.22 4.93 -3.43
CA ALA A 28 -4.13 4.09 -4.21
C ALA A 28 -4.06 4.50 -5.69
N ARG A 29 -4.68 3.69 -6.56
CA ARG A 29 -4.65 3.92 -8.02
C ARG A 29 -5.31 5.21 -8.50
N ILE A 30 -6.30 5.70 -7.75
CA ILE A 30 -7.07 6.90 -8.10
C ILE A 30 -7.34 7.67 -6.81
N MET A 31 -7.01 8.96 -6.80
CA MET A 31 -7.38 9.88 -5.75
C MET A 31 -8.89 10.17 -5.80
N PRO A 32 -9.61 10.05 -4.67
CA PRO A 32 -11.02 10.46 -4.62
C PRO A 32 -11.18 11.96 -4.89
N ASP A 33 -12.25 12.34 -5.60
CA ASP A 33 -12.60 13.74 -5.80
C ASP A 33 -12.79 14.46 -4.46
N GLY A 34 -12.18 15.64 -4.31
CA GLY A 34 -12.27 16.42 -3.08
C GLY A 34 -11.58 15.79 -1.87
N TYR A 35 -10.62 14.89 -2.07
CA TYR A 35 -9.87 14.29 -0.97
C TYR A 35 -9.15 15.36 -0.13
N GLU A 36 -9.50 15.42 1.15
CA GLU A 36 -9.08 16.48 2.10
C GLU A 36 -7.56 16.61 2.25
N HIS A 37 -6.83 15.50 2.12
CA HIS A 37 -5.38 15.44 2.31
C HIS A 37 -4.64 15.12 1.00
N SER A 38 -4.97 15.84 -0.07
CA SER A 38 -4.41 15.61 -1.41
C SER A 38 -2.87 15.71 -1.45
N ASP A 39 -2.27 16.53 -0.59
CA ASP A 39 -0.82 16.66 -0.39
C ASP A 39 -0.17 15.45 0.31
N ARG A 40 -0.99 14.57 0.88
CA ARG A 40 -0.61 13.28 1.50
C ARG A 40 -1.16 12.09 0.73
N PHE A 41 -1.50 12.28 -0.54
CA PHE A 41 -1.95 11.22 -1.43
C PHE A 41 -0.90 10.94 -2.50
N VAL A 42 -0.56 9.66 -2.70
CA VAL A 42 0.31 9.22 -3.80
C VAL A 42 -0.51 8.33 -4.73
N GLU A 43 -0.91 8.89 -5.87
CA GLU A 43 -1.66 8.15 -6.88
C GLU A 43 -0.72 7.18 -7.63
N ALA A 44 -0.87 5.88 -7.36
CA ALA A 44 0.00 4.85 -7.91
C ALA A 44 -0.64 3.46 -7.84
N ASP A 45 -0.23 2.57 -8.74
CA ASP A 45 -0.51 1.15 -8.67
C ASP A 45 0.68 0.39 -8.04
N THR A 46 0.57 0.01 -6.77
CA THR A 46 1.64 -0.70 -6.06
C THR A 46 1.86 -2.13 -6.56
N SER A 47 0.99 -2.67 -7.41
CA SER A 47 1.19 -3.99 -8.01
C SER A 47 2.27 -4.00 -9.10
N THR A 48 2.58 -2.82 -9.68
CA THR A 48 3.66 -2.65 -10.66
C THR A 48 4.96 -2.26 -9.97
N ILE A 49 6.08 -2.41 -10.69
CA ILE A 49 7.39 -1.98 -10.19
C ILE A 49 7.43 -0.46 -10.11
N GLU A 50 7.01 0.20 -11.19
CA GLU A 50 7.05 1.64 -11.35
C GLU A 50 6.19 2.35 -10.31
N GLY A 51 5.01 1.81 -9.99
CA GLY A 51 4.14 2.40 -8.98
C GLY A 51 4.66 2.23 -7.56
N ALA A 52 5.25 1.07 -7.24
CA ALA A 52 5.91 0.88 -5.95
C ALA A 52 7.14 1.80 -5.78
N ASP A 53 7.95 1.95 -6.82
CA ASP A 53 9.12 2.83 -6.82
C ASP A 53 8.70 4.31 -6.69
N HIS A 54 7.66 4.73 -7.42
CA HIS A 54 7.12 6.08 -7.30
C HIS A 54 6.66 6.39 -5.88
N VAL A 55 5.94 5.46 -5.26
CA VAL A 55 5.51 5.57 -3.86
C VAL A 55 6.71 5.68 -2.93
N ALA A 56 7.70 4.81 -3.06
CA ALA A 56 8.86 4.80 -2.18
C ALA A 56 9.65 6.12 -2.28
N ALA A 57 9.88 6.61 -3.49
CA ALA A 57 10.53 7.90 -3.72
C ALA A 57 9.77 9.06 -3.04
N ARG A 58 8.44 9.07 -3.19
CA ARG A 58 7.61 10.12 -2.59
C ARG A 58 7.65 10.13 -1.07
N ILE A 59 7.72 8.96 -0.44
CA ILE A 59 7.86 8.85 1.01
C ILE A 59 9.26 9.24 1.46
N ALA A 60 10.30 8.80 0.76
CA ALA A 60 11.69 9.15 1.10
C ALA A 60 11.91 10.67 1.07
N GLU A 61 11.31 11.39 0.11
CA GLU A 61 11.34 12.85 0.03
C GLU A 61 10.61 13.53 1.19
N ALA A 62 9.58 12.88 1.76
CA ALA A 62 8.82 13.43 2.88
C ALA A 62 9.56 13.29 4.23
N GLY A 63 10.57 12.42 4.31
CA GLY A 63 11.37 12.19 5.50
C GLY A 63 11.23 10.77 6.07
N PRO A 64 11.69 10.55 7.32
CA PRO A 64 11.67 9.23 7.93
C PRO A 64 10.25 8.69 8.09
N LEU A 65 10.06 7.39 7.82
CA LEU A 65 8.78 6.71 7.94
C LEU A 65 8.71 5.91 9.24
N ASP A 66 7.74 6.22 10.11
CA ASP A 66 7.57 5.48 11.38
C ASP A 66 6.71 4.22 11.24
N ILE A 67 5.69 4.27 10.38
CA ILE A 67 4.68 3.20 10.27
C ILE A 67 4.37 2.93 8.79
N LEU A 68 4.51 1.68 8.37
CA LEU A 68 4.08 1.18 7.07
C LEU A 68 2.94 0.17 7.25
N VAL A 69 1.77 0.46 6.68
CA VAL A 69 0.60 -0.42 6.75
C VAL A 69 0.21 -0.89 5.36
N HIS A 70 0.35 -2.18 5.10
CA HIS A 70 -0.09 -2.82 3.87
C HIS A 70 -1.53 -3.29 4.00
N VAL A 71 -2.45 -2.59 3.31
CA VAL A 71 -3.89 -2.92 3.29
C VAL A 71 -4.38 -3.25 1.87
N VAL A 72 -3.58 -2.97 0.84
CA VAL A 72 -3.91 -3.39 -0.53
C VAL A 72 -4.11 -4.90 -0.56
N GLY A 73 -5.26 -5.31 -1.07
CA GLY A 73 -5.59 -6.69 -1.35
C GLY A 73 -6.89 -6.78 -2.16
N GLY A 74 -7.13 -7.94 -2.77
CA GLY A 74 -8.31 -8.19 -3.57
C GLY A 74 -8.20 -9.51 -4.34
N ALA A 75 -9.31 -9.88 -4.98
CA ALA A 75 -9.36 -11.01 -5.89
C ALA A 75 -10.16 -10.60 -7.13
N SER A 76 -9.63 -10.96 -8.29
CA SER A 76 -10.24 -10.81 -9.61
C SER A 76 -10.42 -12.15 -10.32
N THR A 77 -10.22 -13.25 -9.60
CA THR A 77 -10.24 -14.61 -10.15
C THR A 77 -11.62 -15.00 -10.65
N PRO A 78 -11.71 -15.66 -11.83
CA PRO A 78 -12.99 -16.07 -12.39
C PRO A 78 -13.64 -17.20 -11.58
N SER A 79 -14.97 -17.27 -11.65
CA SER A 79 -15.73 -18.38 -11.07
C SER A 79 -15.33 -19.70 -11.72
N GLY A 80 -14.99 -20.70 -10.92
CA GLY A 80 -14.45 -21.99 -11.38
C GLY A 80 -13.13 -22.37 -10.71
N GLY A 81 -12.51 -21.43 -9.97
CA GLY A 81 -11.36 -21.68 -9.12
C GLY A 81 -10.17 -22.25 -9.90
N PHE A 82 -9.59 -23.33 -9.38
CA PHE A 82 -8.38 -23.93 -9.95
C PHE A 82 -8.55 -24.41 -11.41
N ALA A 83 -9.77 -24.66 -11.87
CA ALA A 83 -10.02 -25.22 -13.20
C ALA A 83 -9.94 -24.17 -14.33
N VAL A 84 -10.05 -22.88 -13.99
CA VAL A 84 -10.13 -21.77 -14.96
C VAL A 84 -9.08 -20.69 -14.75
N ILE A 85 -8.38 -20.71 -13.61
CA ILE A 85 -7.33 -19.74 -13.30
C ILE A 85 -6.11 -20.01 -14.20
N THR A 86 -5.64 -18.95 -14.87
CA THR A 86 -4.43 -19.00 -15.69
C THR A 86 -3.22 -18.56 -14.89
N ASP A 87 -2.02 -18.85 -15.39
CA ASP A 87 -0.77 -18.36 -14.80
C ASP A 87 -0.73 -16.82 -14.78
N ASP A 88 -1.24 -16.15 -15.81
CA ASP A 88 -1.32 -14.69 -15.87
C ASP A 88 -2.25 -14.12 -14.78
N GLN A 89 -3.35 -14.83 -14.49
CA GLN A 89 -4.24 -14.45 -13.40
C GLN A 89 -3.53 -14.63 -12.05
N TRP A 90 -2.82 -15.75 -11.85
CA TRP A 90 -2.00 -15.95 -10.65
C TRP A 90 -0.95 -14.86 -10.46
N LEU A 91 -0.23 -14.50 -11.53
CA LEU A 91 0.76 -13.44 -11.49
C LEU A 91 0.11 -12.09 -11.15
N THR A 92 -1.07 -11.81 -11.68
CA THR A 92 -1.85 -10.61 -11.33
C THR A 92 -2.18 -10.58 -9.83
N GLU A 93 -2.71 -11.68 -9.29
CA GLU A 93 -3.08 -11.76 -7.87
C GLU A 93 -1.86 -11.67 -6.95
N LEU A 94 -0.74 -12.32 -7.31
CA LEU A 94 0.51 -12.24 -6.56
C LEU A 94 1.12 -10.84 -6.61
N ASN A 95 1.05 -10.16 -7.75
CA ASN A 95 1.51 -8.78 -7.87
C ASN A 95 0.70 -7.84 -6.98
N LEU A 96 -0.63 -8.00 -6.96
CA LEU A 96 -1.53 -7.19 -6.16
C LEU A 96 -1.37 -7.45 -4.64
N ASN A 97 -1.43 -8.73 -4.23
CA ASN A 97 -1.59 -9.09 -2.82
C ASN A 97 -0.28 -9.33 -2.07
N LEU A 98 0.83 -9.55 -2.77
CA LEU A 98 2.11 -9.91 -2.15
C LEU A 98 3.25 -9.01 -2.61
N LEU A 99 3.53 -8.99 -3.92
CA LEU A 99 4.76 -8.37 -4.40
C LEU A 99 4.76 -6.85 -4.27
N GLY A 100 3.58 -6.20 -4.29
CA GLY A 100 3.50 -4.77 -3.99
C GLY A 100 4.00 -4.44 -2.58
N ALA A 101 3.58 -5.20 -1.57
CA ALA A 101 4.07 -5.04 -0.20
C ALA A 101 5.58 -5.33 -0.11
N VAL A 102 6.04 -6.44 -0.71
CA VAL A 102 7.47 -6.81 -0.73
C VAL A 102 8.34 -5.75 -1.38
N ARG A 103 7.89 -5.11 -2.47
CA ARG A 103 8.64 -4.05 -3.15
C ARG A 103 8.77 -2.81 -2.27
N LEU A 104 7.68 -2.38 -1.64
CA LEU A 104 7.68 -1.23 -0.73
C LEU A 104 8.53 -1.50 0.52
N ASP A 105 8.43 -2.69 1.10
CA ASP A 105 9.26 -3.10 2.23
C ASP A 105 10.75 -3.03 1.87
N ARG A 106 11.13 -3.62 0.72
CA ARG A 106 12.52 -3.56 0.25
C ARG A 106 13.04 -2.14 0.09
N ALA A 107 12.20 -1.22 -0.36
CA ALA A 107 12.58 0.15 -0.61
C ALA A 107 12.61 1.02 0.67
N LEU A 108 11.69 0.79 1.62
CA LEU A 108 11.45 1.69 2.76
C LEU A 108 12.06 1.17 4.07
N LEU A 109 12.14 -0.14 4.29
CA LEU A 109 12.67 -0.71 5.53
C LEU A 109 14.14 -0.38 5.83
N PRO A 110 15.05 -0.28 4.85
CA PRO A 110 16.44 0.06 5.16
C PRO A 110 16.58 1.34 5.99
N ALA A 111 15.82 2.39 5.67
CA ALA A 111 15.82 3.65 6.42
C ALA A 111 15.20 3.51 7.82
N MET A 112 14.16 2.68 7.97
CA MET A 112 13.53 2.37 9.27
C MET A 112 14.48 1.59 10.19
N ILE A 113 15.30 0.71 9.61
CA ILE A 113 16.33 -0.03 10.35
C ILE A 113 17.45 0.92 10.78
N GLU A 114 17.91 1.81 9.89
CA GLU A 114 18.94 2.79 10.20
C GLU A 114 18.51 3.76 11.31
N SER A 115 17.24 4.15 11.34
CA SER A 115 16.66 4.98 12.41
C SER A 115 16.40 4.20 13.71
N ALA A 116 16.60 2.87 13.71
CA ALA A 116 16.26 1.96 14.81
C ALA A 116 14.82 2.11 15.32
N SER A 117 13.91 2.54 14.44
CA SER A 117 12.52 2.82 14.77
C SER A 117 11.64 2.54 13.56
N GLY A 118 10.58 1.76 13.76
CA GLY A 118 9.66 1.45 12.68
C GLY A 118 8.68 0.33 13.02
N VAL A 119 7.47 0.43 12.48
CA VAL A 119 6.44 -0.61 12.56
C VAL A 119 5.93 -0.94 11.16
N VAL A 120 5.89 -2.24 10.85
CA VAL A 120 5.32 -2.75 9.59
C VAL A 120 4.14 -3.65 9.91
N LEU A 121 2.99 -3.36 9.30
CA LEU A 121 1.76 -4.11 9.49
C LEU A 121 1.28 -4.65 8.15
N HIS A 122 1.04 -5.96 8.08
CA HIS A 122 0.45 -6.63 6.93
C HIS A 122 -0.97 -7.07 7.26
N PHE A 123 -1.96 -6.56 6.52
CA PHE A 123 -3.34 -7.01 6.63
C PHE A 123 -3.54 -8.25 5.75
N THR A 124 -4.05 -9.32 6.34
CA THR A 124 -4.36 -10.58 5.66
C THR A 124 -5.84 -10.91 5.80
N SER A 125 -6.30 -11.96 5.12
CA SER A 125 -7.66 -12.50 5.24
C SER A 125 -7.63 -13.96 5.69
N ILE A 126 -8.76 -14.44 6.23
CA ILE A 126 -8.98 -15.86 6.58
C ILE A 126 -9.28 -16.72 5.35
#